data_AF-A0A971KJL9-F1
#
_entry.id   AF-A0A971KJL9-F1
#
_cell.length_a   1.000
_cell.length_b   1.000
_cell.length_c   1.000
_cell.angle_alpha   90.00
_cell.angle_beta   90.00
_cell.angle_gamma   90.00
#
_symmetry.space_group_name_H-M   'P 1'
#
loop_
_entity.id
_entity.type
_entity.pdbx_description
1 polymer ?
#
loop_
_entity_poly.entity_id
_entity_poly.type
_entity_poly.pdbx_seq_one_letter_code
_entity_poly.pdbx_strand_id
1 'polypeptide(L)' 'MKIDTQAYLEKVLLDTQERVRSFAQYSDHSEDDGLKKSFKKFAIQEGYIAQEILSFLNKSEQA' A
#
# COMPACT_ATOMS: atom_id res chain seq x y z
N MET A 1 1.61 19.68 18.38
CA MET A 1 2.25 18.60 17.60
C MET A 1 2.19 19.01 16.14
N LYS A 2 3.31 19.43 15.54
CA LYS A 2 3.37 19.67 14.10
C LYS A 2 3.47 18.28 13.50
N ILE A 3 2.39 17.77 12.89
CA ILE A 3 2.49 16.47 12.24
C ILE A 3 3.36 16.72 11.02
N ASP A 4 4.58 16.20 11.09
CA ASP A 4 5.56 16.29 10.02
C ASP A 4 5.01 15.54 8.80
N THR A 5 5.15 16.13 7.62
CA THR A 5 4.78 15.49 6.35
C THR A 5 5.39 14.10 6.26
N GLN A 6 6.59 13.90 6.81
CA GLN A 6 7.23 12.59 6.92
C GLN A 6 6.39 11.58 7.72
N ALA A 7 5.91 11.96 8.92
CA ALA A 7 5.10 11.07 9.74
C ALA A 7 3.77 10.69 9.07
N TYR A 8 3.19 11.60 8.27
CA TYR A 8 2.03 11.27 7.44
C TYR A 8 2.37 10.26 6.35
N LEU A 9 3.48 10.47 5.63
CA LEU A 9 3.92 9.55 4.57
C LEU A 9 4.25 8.16 5.12
N GLU A 10 4.92 8.06 6.27
CA GLU A 10 5.19 6.79 6.96
C GLU A 10 3.91 6.06 7.33
N LYS A 11 2.93 6.77 7.91
CA LYS A 11 1.62 6.19 8.23
C LYS A 11 0.90 5.68 6.99
N VAL A 12 0.84 6.49 5.93
CA VAL A 12 0.17 6.09 4.69
C VAL A 12 0.90 4.91 4.05
N LEU A 13 2.23 4.86 4.09
CA LEU A 13 3.01 3.71 3.61
C LEU A 13 2.61 2.42 4.33
N LEU A 14 2.56 2.44 5.67
CA LEU A 14 2.16 1.29 6.48
C LEU A 14 0.73 0.85 6.15
N ASP A 15 -0.23 1.79 6.17
CA ASP A 15 -1.63 1.50 5.84
C ASP A 15 -1.77 0.89 4.42
N THR A 16 -0.96 1.36 3.47
CA THR A 16 -0.94 0.87 2.08
C THR A 16 -0.36 -0.54 1.99
N GLN A 17 0.74 -0.82 2.69
CA GLN A 17 1.32 -2.16 2.77
C GLN A 17 0.36 -3.17 3.43
N GLU A 18 -0.40 -2.74 4.44
CA GLU A 18 -1.44 -3.57 5.05
C GLU A 18 -2.58 -3.88 4.07
N ARG A 19 -3.00 -2.91 3.24
CA ARG A 19 -3.97 -3.16 2.16
C ARG A 19 -3.47 -4.13 1.12
N VAL A 20 -2.19 -4.06 0.72
CA VAL A 20 -1.57 -5.06 -0.18
C VAL A 20 -1.75 -6.46 0.39
N ARG A 21 -1.37 -6.66 1.67
CA ARG A 21 -1.48 -7.97 2.34
C ARG A 21 -2.94 -8.43 2.43
N SER A 22 -3.84 -7.52 2.80
CA SER A 22 -5.26 -7.81 2.94
C SER A 22 -5.88 -8.24 1.62
N PHE A 23 -5.63 -7.51 0.53
CA PHE A 23 -6.14 -7.87 -0.79
C PHE A 23 -5.53 -9.17 -1.32
N ALA A 24 -4.23 -9.42 -1.07
CA ALA A 24 -3.63 -10.71 -1.40
C ALA A 24 -4.33 -11.86 -0.66
N GLN A 25 -4.54 -11.72 0.65
CA GLN A 25 -5.25 -12.70 1.46
C GLN A 25 -6.70 -12.90 1.00
N TYR A 26 -7.44 -11.82 0.70
CA TYR A 26 -8.81 -11.93 0.20
C TYR A 26 -8.88 -12.65 -1.15
N SER A 27 -7.89 -12.44 -2.01
CA SER A 27 -7.79 -13.18 -3.27
C SER A 27 -7.62 -14.69 -3.05
N ASP A 28 -6.79 -15.07 -2.09
CA ASP A 28 -6.51 -16.48 -1.80
C ASP A 28 -7.71 -17.21 -1.19
N HIS A 29 -8.53 -16.50 -0.40
CA HIS A 29 -9.70 -17.07 0.28
C HIS A 29 -11.02 -16.89 -0.48
N SER A 30 -11.04 -16.14 -1.58
CA SER A 30 -12.24 -15.93 -2.38
C SER A 30 -12.54 -17.13 -3.28
N GLU A 31 -13.77 -17.64 -3.19
CA GLU A 31 -14.30 -18.68 -4.08
C GLU A 31 -14.79 -18.11 -5.41
N ASP A 32 -15.20 -16.83 -5.44
CA ASP A 32 -15.59 -16.14 -6.68
C ASP A 32 -14.35 -15.70 -7.47
N ASP A 33 -14.26 -16.15 -8.73
CA ASP A 33 -13.12 -15.87 -9.62
C ASP A 33 -13.01 -14.39 -10.03
N GLY A 34 -14.15 -13.69 -10.14
CA GLY A 34 -14.19 -12.26 -10.42
C GLY A 34 -13.63 -11.43 -9.28
N LEU A 35 -14.01 -11.76 -8.04
CA LEU A 35 -13.47 -11.17 -6.82
C LEU A 35 -12.00 -11.53 -6.65
N LYS A 36 -11.61 -12.79 -6.86
CA LYS A 36 -10.20 -13.22 -6.83
C LYS A 36 -9.33 -12.38 -7.76
N LYS A 37 -9.76 -12.20 -9.01
CA LYS A 37 -9.05 -11.37 -10.01
C LYS A 37 -9.01 -9.90 -9.59
N SER A 38 -10.11 -9.38 -9.04
CA SER A 38 -10.20 -7.99 -8.60
C SER A 38 -9.27 -7.71 -7.42
N PHE A 39 -9.26 -8.58 -6.40
CA PHE A 39 -8.36 -8.46 -5.26
C PHE A 39 -6.88 -8.55 -5.66
N LYS A 40 -6.50 -9.43 -6.61
CA LYS A 40 -5.12 -9.41 -7.17
C LYS A 40 -4.78 -8.06 -7.79
N LYS A 41 -5.70 -7.51 -8.59
CA LYS A 41 -5.50 -6.19 -9.20
C LYS A 41 -5.34 -5.10 -8.14
N PHE A 42 -6.15 -5.10 -7.09
CA PHE A 42 -6.08 -4.12 -6.02
C PHE A 42 -4.77 -4.23 -5.23
N ALA A 43 -4.33 -5.44 -4.89
CA ALA A 43 -3.03 -5.66 -4.25
C ALA A 43 -1.87 -5.08 -5.07
N ILE A 44 -1.89 -5.27 -6.40
CA ILE A 44 -0.87 -4.71 -7.30
C ILE A 44 -0.93 -3.18 -7.31
N GLN A 45 -2.13 -2.58 -7.39
CA GLN A 45 -2.30 -1.13 -7.39
C GLN A 45 -1.79 -0.49 -6.09
N GLU A 46 -2.16 -1.04 -4.94
CA GLU A 46 -1.64 -0.60 -3.64
C GLU A 46 -0.11 -0.77 -3.55
N GLY A 47 0.45 -1.83 -4.17
CA GLY A 47 1.89 -2.03 -4.25
C GLY A 47 2.62 -0.91 -4.99
N TYR A 48 2.07 -0.45 -6.12
CA TYR A 48 2.61 0.71 -6.85
C TYR A 48 2.53 2.00 -6.02
N ILE A 49 1.41 2.22 -5.33
CA ILE A 49 1.22 3.38 -4.44
C ILE A 49 2.25 3.35 -3.30
N ALA A 50 2.46 2.18 -2.67
CA ALA A 50 3.45 2.01 -1.61
C ALA A 50 4.88 2.34 -2.10
N GLN A 51 5.23 1.91 -3.32
CA GLN A 51 6.52 2.21 -3.92
C GLN A 51 6.70 3.71 -4.19
N GLU A 52 5.65 4.39 -4.65
CA GLU A 52 5.67 5.83 -4.89
C GLU A 52 5.87 6.60 -3.57
N ILE A 53 5.14 6.25 -2.51
CA ILE A 53 5.29 6.86 -1.18
C ILE A 53 6.70 6.64 -0.63
N LEU A 54 7.22 5.42 -0.73
CA LEU A 54 8.58 5.11 -0.30
C LEU A 54 9.62 5.96 -1.06
N SER A 55 9.38 6.24 -2.34
CA SER A 55 10.26 7.11 -3.12
C SER A 55 10.29 8.55 -2.61
N PHE A 56 9.17 9.06 -2.07
CA PHE A 56 9.13 10.39 -1.45
C PHE A 56 9.88 10.41 -0.11
N LEU A 57 9.69 9.37 0.72
CA LEU A 57 10.41 9.23 2.00
C LEU A 57 11.93 9.14 1.80
N ASN A 58 12.39 8.35 0.84
CA ASN A 58 13.82 8.21 0.54
C ASN A 58 14.44 9.51 0.00
N LYS A 59 13.66 10.36 -0.68
CA LYS A 59 14.12 11.69 -1.14
C LYS A 59 14.22 12.69 0.01
N SER A 60 13.33 12.62 1.00
CA SER A 60 13.39 13.50 2.18
C SER A 60 14.53 13.18 3.12
N GLU A 61 14.99 11.93 3.20
CA GLU A 61 16.14 11.53 4.03
C GLU A 61 17.51 11.96 3.48
N GLN A 62 17.56 12.38 2.21
CA GLN A 62 18.80 12.83 1.53
C GLN A 62 18.95 14.36 1.44
N ALA A 63 17.97 15.11 1.94
CA ALA A 63 17.92 16.58 1.90
C ALA A 63 18.26 17.20 3.27
#